data_AF-A0A1Q6JX87-F1
#
_entry.id   AF-A0A1Q6JX87-F1
#
_cell.length_a   1.000
_cell.length_b   1.000
_cell.length_c   1.000
_cell.angle_alpha   90.00
_cell.angle_beta   90.00
_cell.angle_gamma   90.00
#
_symmetry.space_group_name_H-M   'P 1'
#
loop_
_entity.id
_entity.type
_entity.pdbx_description
1 polymer ?
#
loop_
_entity_poly.entity_id
_entity_poly.type
_entity_poly.pdbx_seq_one_letter_code
_entity_poly.pdbx_strand_id
1 'polypeptide(L)'
;MEKDEIDLNFEKKLNDVSESVKQTIQENNKKLIETRYYKEFVLNTKQGQLVLNDVFITLERNKEGDMEYHFRWAKENEQGEMTIEEKMMADKDGNVYSIEALRGYFESTTLDMDTVLSKNDKERGRLRAISEEQEENKKGKKEEETKEPQNEEQEEKKAKEDLKKDDKDIEISKFRKIKDNHLQERMPNVFDNNSEYAIAYSTTLGSFVVLEAKEGIDENGKLSKQWKVNENVQTAGANYRSIISISENGDKVERKVPYALLRTNRADKEIAITLEAQNYGELDIETVDVMPCQERVSRQVRTQGDGIEKQETLETRREFEKSGTQDGVNKKAHEIAHGFESAEEDQKEDGEAVDPSVIDANTPIPDSDMTWGELSEETGENILKLVERYNREKAEIQEKGEKPESENIIQIIINDYKAISHEHRRN
;
A
#
# COMPACT_ATOMS: atom_id res chain seq x y z
N MET A 1 -5.59 29.53 -13.43
CA MET A 1 -4.18 29.53 -12.99
C MET A 1 -3.86 28.06 -12.76
N GLU A 2 -3.35 27.42 -13.81
CA GLU A 2 -3.24 25.97 -13.98
C GLU A 2 -2.17 25.36 -13.07
N LYS A 3 -2.56 24.39 -12.25
CA LYS A 3 -1.68 23.43 -11.57
C LYS A 3 -2.48 22.16 -11.27
N ASP A 4 -3.00 21.45 -12.28
CA ASP A 4 -3.74 20.19 -12.03
C ASP A 4 -3.73 19.23 -13.25
N GLU A 5 -2.61 19.09 -13.98
CA GLU A 5 -2.59 18.21 -15.17
C GLU A 5 -1.27 17.45 -15.41
N ILE A 6 -0.55 17.10 -14.34
CA ILE A 6 0.62 16.21 -14.42
C ILE A 6 0.49 15.15 -13.32
N ASP A 7 0.09 13.93 -13.67
CA ASP A 7 0.77 12.67 -13.21
C ASP A 7 0.07 11.33 -13.58
N LEU A 8 -1.18 11.28 -14.08
CA LEU A 8 -1.79 10.01 -14.56
C LEU A 8 -1.19 9.44 -15.85
N ASN A 9 -0.60 10.32 -16.68
CA ASN A 9 0.01 9.93 -17.96
C ASN A 9 1.41 9.31 -17.79
N PHE A 10 1.99 9.39 -16.58
CA PHE A 10 3.37 8.98 -16.33
C PHE A 10 3.49 7.49 -15.96
N GLU A 11 2.67 7.01 -15.03
CA GLU A 11 2.65 5.59 -14.65
C GLU A 11 2.24 4.68 -15.80
N LYS A 12 1.25 5.14 -16.60
CA LYS A 12 0.87 4.47 -17.85
C LYS A 12 2.07 4.34 -18.80
N LYS A 13 2.83 5.43 -19.02
CA LYS A 13 4.03 5.40 -19.86
C LYS A 13 5.12 4.48 -19.31
N LEU A 14 5.29 4.39 -17.99
CA LEU A 14 6.26 3.49 -17.37
C LEU A 14 5.88 2.01 -17.55
N ASN A 15 4.60 1.69 -17.42
CA ASN A 15 4.08 0.34 -17.63
C ASN A 15 4.15 -0.05 -19.11
N ASP A 16 3.70 0.82 -20.01
CA ASP A 16 3.79 0.61 -21.47
C ASP A 16 5.25 0.38 -21.91
N VAL A 17 6.19 1.17 -21.35
CA VAL A 17 7.63 1.00 -21.60
C VAL A 17 8.13 -0.34 -21.08
N SER A 18 7.75 -0.71 -19.86
CA SER A 18 8.19 -1.97 -19.26
C SER A 18 7.66 -3.17 -20.03
N GLU A 19 6.39 -3.16 -20.47
CA GLU A 19 5.80 -4.24 -21.25
C GLU A 19 6.42 -4.39 -22.65
N SER A 20 6.63 -3.29 -23.37
CA SER A 20 7.23 -3.36 -24.71
C SER A 20 8.72 -3.75 -24.65
N VAL A 21 9.44 -3.39 -23.59
CA VAL A 21 10.79 -3.91 -23.34
C VAL A 21 10.76 -5.41 -23.06
N LYS A 22 9.83 -5.90 -22.22
CA LYS A 22 9.67 -7.34 -21.94
C LYS A 22 9.44 -8.16 -23.20
N GLN A 23 8.58 -7.68 -24.11
CA GLN A 23 8.35 -8.33 -25.41
C GLN A 23 9.65 -8.43 -26.23
N THR A 24 10.45 -7.35 -26.27
CA THR A 24 11.72 -7.29 -27.02
C THR A 24 12.82 -8.18 -26.39
N ILE A 25 12.81 -8.32 -25.06
CA ILE A 25 13.81 -9.05 -24.27
C ILE A 25 13.57 -10.57 -24.32
N GLN A 26 12.31 -11.02 -24.34
CA GLN A 26 11.96 -12.43 -24.45
C GLN A 26 12.51 -13.07 -25.74
N GLU A 27 12.58 -12.31 -26.83
CA GLU A 27 13.15 -12.78 -28.11
C GLU A 27 14.69 -12.94 -28.08
N ASN A 28 15.36 -12.25 -27.14
CA ASN A 28 16.81 -12.17 -27.06
C ASN A 28 17.42 -12.97 -25.89
N ASN A 29 16.64 -13.81 -25.20
CA ASN A 29 16.99 -14.49 -23.93
C ASN A 29 17.71 -13.59 -22.91
N LYS A 30 17.35 -12.31 -22.85
CA LYS A 30 17.77 -11.44 -21.75
C LYS A 30 16.70 -11.49 -20.66
N LYS A 31 16.97 -10.87 -19.52
CA LYS A 31 15.99 -10.70 -18.45
C LYS A 31 15.93 -9.23 -18.05
N LEU A 32 14.73 -8.64 -18.03
CA LEU A 32 14.56 -7.32 -17.45
C LEU A 32 14.64 -7.47 -15.92
N ILE A 33 15.36 -6.56 -15.27
CA ILE A 33 15.47 -6.53 -13.80
C ILE A 33 14.63 -5.36 -13.29
N GLU A 34 14.82 -4.19 -13.88
CA GLU A 34 14.23 -2.95 -13.42
C GLU A 34 14.09 -1.96 -14.59
N THR A 35 13.05 -1.15 -14.58
CA THR A 35 12.85 0.02 -15.42
C THR A 35 12.74 1.25 -14.53
N ARG A 36 13.62 2.22 -14.74
CA ARG A 36 13.60 3.51 -14.06
C ARG A 36 13.17 4.60 -15.03
N TYR A 37 12.44 5.59 -14.56
CA TYR A 37 12.22 6.81 -15.33
C TYR A 37 12.79 8.04 -14.64
N TYR A 38 13.55 8.78 -15.42
CA TYR A 38 14.14 10.05 -15.04
C TYR A 38 13.55 11.17 -15.89
N LYS A 39 13.03 12.19 -15.21
CA LYS A 39 12.63 13.44 -15.87
C LYS A 39 13.87 14.17 -16.41
N GLU A 40 14.95 14.13 -15.64
CA GLU A 40 16.28 14.65 -15.98
C GLU A 40 17.33 13.65 -15.48
N PHE A 41 18.25 13.24 -16.36
CA PHE A 41 19.36 12.36 -16.03
C PHE A 41 20.68 12.95 -16.53
N VAL A 42 21.64 13.06 -15.63
CA VAL A 42 22.91 13.77 -15.88
C VAL A 42 24.06 12.79 -15.99
N LEU A 43 24.78 12.90 -17.11
CA LEU A 43 26.01 12.18 -17.39
C LEU A 43 27.19 13.15 -17.46
N ASN A 44 28.25 12.89 -16.71
CA ASN A 44 29.49 13.66 -16.81
C ASN A 44 30.42 12.96 -17.80
N THR A 45 30.56 13.54 -18.99
CA THR A 45 31.43 13.02 -20.05
C THR A 45 32.73 13.82 -20.13
N LYS A 46 33.72 13.31 -20.87
CA LYS A 46 34.97 14.06 -21.14
C LYS A 46 34.73 15.36 -21.90
N GLN A 47 33.60 15.50 -22.60
CA GLN A 47 33.20 16.69 -23.35
C GLN A 47 32.32 17.64 -22.52
N GLY A 48 32.05 17.31 -21.26
CA GLY A 48 31.23 18.09 -20.35
C GLY A 48 29.98 17.33 -19.90
N GLN A 49 29.12 18.05 -19.20
CA GLN A 49 27.87 17.53 -18.67
C GLN A 49 26.86 17.35 -19.81
N LEU A 50 26.35 16.13 -19.97
CA LEU A 50 25.26 15.78 -20.86
C LEU A 50 24.00 15.56 -20.02
N VAL A 51 22.90 16.20 -20.41
CA VAL A 51 21.60 16.08 -19.74
C VAL A 51 20.64 15.36 -20.68
N LEU A 52 20.14 14.22 -20.23
CA LEU A 52 19.13 13.42 -20.91
C LEU A 52 17.78 13.69 -20.24
N ASN A 53 16.79 14.12 -21.00
CA ASN A 53 15.45 14.39 -20.49
C ASN A 53 14.49 13.26 -20.86
N ASP A 54 13.51 13.03 -19.99
CA ASP A 54 12.42 12.07 -20.20
C ASP A 54 12.93 10.69 -20.65
N VAL A 55 13.92 10.17 -19.90
CA VAL A 55 14.63 8.94 -20.25
C VAL A 55 14.22 7.78 -19.35
N PHE A 56 13.97 6.64 -19.98
CA PHE A 56 13.78 5.37 -19.32
C PHE A 56 15.12 4.63 -19.33
N ILE A 57 15.55 4.16 -18.15
CA ILE A 57 16.76 3.36 -18.01
C ILE A 57 16.34 1.98 -17.53
N THR A 58 16.60 0.96 -18.33
CA THR A 58 16.34 -0.42 -17.94
C THR A 58 17.64 -1.10 -17.54
N LEU A 59 17.55 -1.88 -16.47
CA LEU A 59 18.59 -2.77 -16.00
C LEU A 59 18.26 -4.15 -16.52
N GLU A 60 19.14 -4.72 -17.31
CA GLU A 60 18.93 -6.00 -17.97
C GLU A 60 20.06 -6.95 -17.65
N ARG A 61 19.73 -8.23 -17.48
CA ARG A 61 20.72 -9.30 -17.41
C ARG A 61 20.78 -9.99 -18.75
N ASN A 62 21.94 -9.98 -19.39
CA ASN A 62 22.13 -10.64 -20.66
C ASN A 62 22.24 -12.18 -20.49
N LYS A 63 22.41 -12.91 -21.60
CA LYS A 63 22.50 -14.38 -21.60
C LYS A 63 23.66 -14.93 -20.74
N GLU A 64 24.73 -14.15 -20.58
CA GLU A 64 25.93 -14.53 -19.83
C GLU A 64 25.78 -14.24 -18.33
N GLY A 65 24.70 -13.56 -17.93
CA GLY A 65 24.44 -13.17 -16.56
C GLY A 65 24.95 -11.77 -16.21
N ASP A 66 25.53 -11.06 -17.18
CA ASP A 66 26.10 -9.74 -16.99
C ASP A 66 25.02 -8.66 -17.04
N MET A 67 25.22 -7.61 -16.24
CA MET A 67 24.31 -6.46 -16.19
C MET A 67 24.60 -5.49 -17.33
N GLU A 68 23.54 -5.07 -18.01
CA GLU A 68 23.55 -4.07 -19.06
C GLU A 68 22.51 -2.99 -18.72
N TYR A 69 22.83 -1.73 -19.04
CA TYR A 69 22.00 -0.57 -18.78
C TYR A 69 21.56 0.04 -20.10
N HIS A 70 20.27 -0.01 -20.43
CA HIS A 70 19.76 0.50 -21.70
C HIS A 70 18.96 1.78 -21.51
N PHE A 71 19.28 2.79 -22.32
CA PHE A 71 18.68 4.12 -22.29
C PHE A 71 17.69 4.27 -23.44
N ARG A 72 16.44 4.52 -23.08
CA ARG A 72 15.29 4.45 -23.97
C ARG A 72 14.37 5.65 -23.85
N TRP A 73 13.72 5.98 -24.96
CA TRP A 73 12.74 7.06 -25.04
C TRP A 73 11.42 6.51 -25.54
N ALA A 74 10.34 6.88 -24.85
CA ALA A 74 9.00 6.60 -25.30
C ALA A 74 8.61 7.60 -26.41
N LYS A 75 8.09 7.10 -27.52
CA LYS A 75 7.70 7.88 -28.70
C LYS A 75 6.36 7.39 -29.19
N GLU A 76 5.41 8.29 -29.25
CA GLU A 76 4.09 8.01 -29.83
C GLU A 76 4.22 7.90 -31.35
N ASN A 77 3.69 6.83 -31.94
CA ASN A 77 3.63 6.64 -33.38
C ASN A 77 2.44 7.41 -33.99
N GLU A 78 2.31 7.38 -35.32
CA GLU A 78 1.24 8.10 -36.04
C GLU A 78 -0.18 7.62 -35.69
N GLN A 79 -0.30 6.48 -35.01
CA GLN A 79 -1.56 5.85 -34.59
C GLN A 79 -1.90 6.12 -33.11
N GLY A 80 -1.06 6.87 -32.39
CA GLY A 80 -1.24 7.15 -30.97
C GLY A 80 -0.70 6.07 -30.03
N GLU A 81 -0.01 5.06 -30.56
CA GLU A 81 0.59 4.00 -29.75
C GLU A 81 1.99 4.39 -29.29
N MET A 82 2.29 4.13 -28.03
CA MET A 82 3.60 4.39 -27.45
C MET A 82 4.59 3.31 -27.89
N THR A 83 5.64 3.71 -28.59
CA THR A 83 6.79 2.88 -29.00
C THR A 83 8.04 3.25 -28.21
N ILE A 84 9.05 2.38 -28.20
CA ILE A 84 10.28 2.61 -27.46
C ILE A 84 11.47 2.65 -28.42
N GLU A 85 12.28 3.71 -28.32
CA GLU A 85 13.55 3.83 -29.04
C GLU A 85 14.73 3.73 -28.07
N GLU A 86 15.54 2.68 -28.21
CA GLU A 86 16.85 2.60 -27.56
C GLU A 86 17.89 3.42 -28.33
N LYS A 87 18.63 4.29 -27.63
CA LYS A 87 19.66 5.13 -28.26
C LYS A 87 21.05 4.94 -27.68
N MET A 88 21.14 4.30 -26.51
CA MET A 88 22.39 4.07 -25.81
C MET A 88 22.26 2.85 -24.90
N MET A 89 23.35 2.10 -24.76
CA MET A 89 23.51 1.00 -23.83
C MET A 89 24.90 1.08 -23.18
N ALA A 90 25.01 0.76 -21.90
CA ALA A 90 26.27 0.57 -21.21
C ALA A 90 26.38 -0.88 -20.70
N ASP A 91 27.50 -1.54 -20.98
CA ASP A 91 27.76 -2.90 -20.50
C ASP A 91 28.26 -2.93 -19.04
N LYS A 92 28.50 -4.13 -18.51
CA LYS A 92 28.99 -4.33 -17.14
C LYS A 92 30.35 -3.68 -16.83
N ASP A 93 31.17 -3.44 -17.86
CA ASP A 93 32.49 -2.83 -17.74
C ASP A 93 32.39 -1.31 -17.95
N GLY A 94 31.17 -0.79 -18.16
CA GLY A 94 30.86 0.60 -18.39
C GLY A 94 31.11 1.07 -19.82
N ASN A 95 31.40 0.18 -20.77
CA ASN A 95 31.58 0.59 -22.16
C ASN A 95 30.25 0.99 -22.76
N VAL A 96 30.22 2.17 -23.39
CA VAL A 96 29.00 2.74 -23.94
C VAL A 96 28.90 2.47 -25.45
N TYR A 97 27.77 1.91 -25.85
CA TYR A 97 27.35 1.72 -27.23
C TYR A 97 26.17 2.65 -27.49
N SER A 98 26.29 3.56 -28.45
CA SER A 98 25.24 4.53 -28.73
C SER A 98 25.04 4.74 -30.21
N ILE A 99 23.91 5.35 -30.57
CA ILE A 99 23.67 5.85 -31.92
C ILE A 99 24.74 6.87 -32.33
N GLU A 100 24.91 7.06 -33.63
CA GLU A 100 25.95 7.93 -34.22
C GLU A 100 25.93 9.34 -33.63
N ALA A 101 24.74 9.90 -33.39
CA ALA A 101 24.56 11.24 -32.82
C ALA A 101 25.13 11.41 -31.39
N LEU A 102 25.22 10.32 -30.62
CA LEU A 102 25.73 10.32 -29.24
C LEU A 102 27.17 9.81 -29.13
N ARG A 103 27.71 9.19 -30.19
CA ARG A 103 29.00 8.51 -30.17
C ARG A 103 30.14 9.42 -29.74
N GLY A 104 30.15 10.66 -30.22
CA GLY A 104 31.18 11.65 -29.90
C GLY A 104 31.34 11.92 -28.41
N TYR A 105 30.28 11.83 -27.61
CA TYR A 105 30.32 12.10 -26.16
C TYR A 105 30.96 10.97 -25.35
N PHE A 106 30.97 9.75 -25.89
CA PHE A 106 31.34 8.53 -25.15
C PHE A 106 32.55 7.80 -25.72
N GLU A 107 33.19 8.33 -26.77
CA GLU A 107 34.43 7.76 -27.32
C GLU A 107 35.49 7.56 -26.22
N SER A 108 35.89 6.31 -26.01
CA SER A 108 36.90 5.90 -25.01
C SER A 108 36.56 6.34 -23.58
N THR A 109 35.27 6.40 -23.23
CA THR A 109 34.78 6.70 -21.89
C THR A 109 34.02 5.49 -21.35
N THR A 110 34.47 4.97 -20.21
CA THR A 110 33.70 4.02 -19.42
C THR A 110 32.87 4.76 -18.37
N LEU A 111 31.63 4.35 -18.19
CA LEU A 111 30.73 4.89 -17.18
C LEU A 111 30.63 3.94 -16.00
N ASP A 112 30.93 4.43 -14.80
CA ASP A 112 30.55 3.76 -13.56
C ASP A 112 29.05 3.96 -13.34
N MET A 113 28.25 3.03 -13.86
CA MET A 113 26.80 3.14 -13.89
C MET A 113 26.18 3.15 -12.49
N ASP A 114 26.74 2.40 -11.54
CA ASP A 114 26.24 2.36 -10.16
C ASP A 114 26.40 3.72 -9.47
N THR A 115 27.57 4.35 -9.64
CA THR A 115 27.82 5.70 -9.13
C THR A 115 26.96 6.75 -9.84
N VAL A 116 26.77 6.61 -11.16
CA VAL A 116 25.98 7.54 -11.97
C VAL A 116 24.50 7.48 -11.58
N LEU A 117 23.92 6.28 -11.45
CA LEU A 117 22.54 6.09 -10.99
C LEU A 117 22.38 6.66 -9.58
N SER A 118 23.25 6.28 -8.64
CA SER A 118 23.19 6.74 -7.25
C SER A 118 23.24 8.27 -7.10
N LYS A 119 23.97 8.98 -7.98
CA LYS A 119 24.03 10.44 -7.97
C LYS A 119 22.76 11.08 -8.52
N ASN A 120 22.16 10.48 -9.56
CA ASN A 120 20.91 10.96 -10.13
C ASN A 120 19.72 10.68 -9.21
N ASP A 121 19.70 9.53 -8.53
CA ASP A 121 18.62 9.12 -7.60
C ASP A 121 18.52 10.04 -6.38
N LYS A 122 19.65 10.56 -5.91
CA LYS A 122 19.71 11.46 -4.74
C LYS A 122 19.27 12.89 -5.05
N GLU A 123 19.29 13.31 -6.30
CA GLU A 123 18.92 14.67 -6.67
C GLU A 123 17.38 14.77 -6.78
N ARG A 124 16.81 15.66 -5.97
CA ARG A 124 15.35 15.80 -5.85
C ARG A 124 14.70 16.13 -7.20
N GLY A 125 13.75 15.28 -7.62
CA GLY A 125 12.93 15.51 -8.79
C GLY A 125 13.51 14.99 -10.11
N ARG A 126 14.69 14.35 -10.09
CA ARG A 126 15.28 13.66 -11.25
C ARG A 126 14.64 12.31 -11.50
N LEU A 127 14.79 11.38 -10.57
CA LEU A 127 14.08 10.09 -10.58
C LEU A 127 12.61 10.31 -10.24
N ARG A 128 11.68 9.76 -11.02
CA ARG A 128 10.24 9.86 -10.73
C ARG A 128 9.56 8.51 -10.48
N ALA A 129 10.06 7.41 -11.04
CA ALA A 129 9.57 6.08 -10.70
C ALA A 129 10.56 4.96 -11.02
N ILE A 130 10.31 3.82 -10.40
CA ILE A 130 11.00 2.55 -10.57
C ILE A 130 9.93 1.45 -10.72
N SER A 131 10.14 0.52 -11.64
CA SER A 131 9.33 -0.69 -11.85
C SER A 131 10.26 -1.90 -11.93
N GLU A 132 10.10 -2.90 -11.08
CA GLU A 132 10.96 -4.09 -11.02
C GLU A 132 10.24 -5.33 -11.60
N GLU A 133 10.96 -6.21 -12.30
CA GLU A 133 10.38 -7.45 -12.83
C GLU A 133 10.50 -8.62 -11.84
N GLN A 134 9.35 -9.13 -11.39
CA GLN A 134 9.24 -10.38 -10.64
C GLN A 134 9.40 -11.60 -11.58
N GLU A 135 10.25 -12.57 -11.22
CA GLU A 135 10.47 -13.78 -12.04
C GLU A 135 9.27 -14.74 -11.96
N GLU A 136 8.57 -14.97 -13.07
CA GLU A 136 7.61 -16.07 -13.20
C GLU A 136 8.30 -17.41 -13.51
N ASN A 137 8.18 -18.40 -12.61
CA ASN A 137 8.54 -19.79 -12.90
C ASN A 137 7.28 -20.68 -13.04
N LYS A 138 7.06 -21.23 -14.24
CA LYS A 138 6.06 -22.28 -14.51
C LYS A 138 6.54 -23.65 -14.04
N LYS A 139 5.83 -24.28 -13.09
CA LYS A 139 5.18 -25.62 -13.22
C LYS A 139 4.74 -26.21 -11.87
N GLY A 140 3.42 -26.38 -11.73
CA GLY A 140 2.77 -27.63 -11.28
C GLY A 140 3.12 -28.20 -9.92
N LYS A 141 2.26 -27.88 -8.92
CA LYS A 141 1.97 -28.67 -7.70
C LYS A 141 3.16 -29.42 -7.08
N LYS A 142 3.91 -28.70 -6.24
CA LYS A 142 4.11 -29.00 -4.81
C LYS A 142 5.06 -27.95 -4.23
N GLU A 143 4.59 -27.32 -3.16
CA GLU A 143 5.34 -26.61 -2.12
C GLU A 143 6.23 -25.46 -2.61
N GLU A 144 5.69 -24.26 -2.44
CA GLU A 144 6.35 -22.97 -2.55
C GLU A 144 7.50 -22.86 -1.54
N GLU A 145 8.71 -22.61 -2.03
CA GLU A 145 9.78 -21.97 -1.27
C GLU A 145 10.26 -20.72 -2.04
N THR A 146 9.81 -19.59 -1.54
CA THR A 146 10.09 -18.19 -1.88
C THR A 146 11.59 -17.89 -1.79
N LYS A 147 12.17 -17.18 -2.77
CA LYS A 147 13.51 -16.56 -2.59
C LYS A 147 13.40 -15.12 -2.10
N GLU A 148 13.09 -14.99 -0.80
CA GLU A 148 13.37 -13.82 0.04
C GLU A 148 14.39 -14.07 1.21
N PRO A 149 15.20 -15.15 1.32
CA PRO A 149 15.51 -15.68 2.65
C PRO A 149 16.82 -15.17 3.27
N GLN A 150 17.70 -14.46 2.54
CA GLN A 150 19.06 -14.24 3.05
C GLN A 150 19.20 -13.14 4.11
N ASN A 151 18.32 -12.13 4.15
CA ASN A 151 18.40 -11.04 5.13
C ASN A 151 17.46 -11.27 6.34
N GLU A 152 16.29 -11.86 6.10
CA GLU A 152 15.28 -12.15 7.13
C GLU A 152 15.72 -13.21 8.13
N GLU A 153 16.25 -14.32 7.61
CA GLU A 153 16.73 -15.41 8.46
C GLU A 153 17.92 -14.96 9.31
N GLN A 154 18.72 -14.02 8.81
CA GLN A 154 19.84 -13.43 9.55
C GLN A 154 19.35 -12.52 10.68
N GLU A 155 18.33 -11.71 10.45
CA GLU A 155 17.76 -10.84 11.48
C GLU A 155 16.97 -11.62 12.54
N GLU A 156 16.22 -12.65 12.16
CA GLU A 156 15.58 -13.55 13.13
C GLU A 156 16.63 -14.31 13.95
N LYS A 157 17.70 -14.81 13.32
CA LYS A 157 18.84 -15.44 14.04
C LYS A 157 19.47 -14.47 15.04
N LYS A 158 19.71 -13.23 14.62
CA LYS A 158 20.24 -12.18 15.51
C LYS A 158 19.28 -11.88 16.67
N ALA A 159 17.99 -11.74 16.41
CA ALA A 159 16.99 -11.53 17.46
C ALA A 159 16.95 -12.70 18.46
N LYS A 160 17.05 -13.95 17.99
CA LYS A 160 17.17 -15.15 18.84
C LYS A 160 18.42 -15.10 19.71
N GLU A 161 19.56 -14.68 19.17
CA GLU A 161 20.82 -14.56 19.92
C GLU A 161 20.76 -13.44 20.97
N ASP A 162 20.19 -12.28 20.62
CA ASP A 162 20.04 -11.15 21.54
C ASP A 162 19.12 -11.52 22.71
N LEU A 163 18.00 -12.19 22.45
CA LEU A 163 17.03 -12.60 23.48
C LEU A 163 17.51 -13.74 24.39
N LYS A 164 18.46 -14.57 23.93
CA LYS A 164 19.16 -15.55 24.78
C LYS A 164 20.13 -14.92 25.76
N LYS A 165 20.66 -13.74 25.43
CA LYS A 165 21.58 -12.97 26.30
C LYS A 165 20.86 -12.13 27.33
N ASP A 166 19.55 -11.92 27.16
CA ASP A 166 18.69 -11.23 28.13
C ASP A 166 18.27 -12.21 29.25
N ASP A 167 18.04 -11.72 30.48
CA ASP A 167 17.82 -12.55 31.70
C ASP A 167 16.60 -13.50 31.65
N LYS A 168 15.81 -13.47 30.56
CA LYS A 168 14.54 -14.20 30.42
C LYS A 168 14.61 -15.42 29.48
N ASP A 169 15.71 -15.65 28.78
CA ASP A 169 15.94 -16.77 27.84
C ASP A 169 14.70 -17.09 26.97
N ILE A 170 14.31 -16.12 26.15
CA ILE A 170 13.08 -16.18 25.36
C ILE A 170 13.37 -16.76 23.98
N GLU A 171 12.79 -17.93 23.70
CA GLU A 171 12.77 -18.49 22.35
C GLU A 171 11.63 -17.89 21.54
N ILE A 172 11.92 -17.54 20.28
CA ILE A 172 10.99 -16.91 19.34
C ILE A 172 10.91 -17.65 18.01
N SER A 173 9.78 -17.48 17.32
CA SER A 173 9.49 -17.97 15.97
C SER A 173 8.54 -17.00 15.26
N LYS A 174 8.31 -17.19 13.95
CA LYS A 174 7.41 -16.34 13.15
C LYS A 174 7.78 -14.85 13.32
N PHE A 175 9.06 -14.54 13.12
CA PHE A 175 9.56 -13.18 13.25
C PHE A 175 9.15 -12.34 12.04
N ARG A 176 8.62 -11.14 12.26
CA ARG A 176 8.27 -10.19 11.19
C ARG A 176 8.57 -8.76 11.60
N LYS A 177 9.33 -8.01 10.79
CA LYS A 177 9.58 -6.60 11.05
C LYS A 177 8.37 -5.72 10.74
N ILE A 178 8.22 -4.66 11.52
CA ILE A 178 7.27 -3.58 11.25
C ILE A 178 7.99 -2.52 10.39
N LYS A 179 7.32 -2.07 9.33
CA LYS A 179 7.83 -1.09 8.35
C LYS A 179 6.93 0.14 8.21
N ASP A 180 5.95 0.28 9.09
CA ASP A 180 5.05 1.43 9.14
C ASP A 180 5.76 2.66 9.73
N ASN A 181 5.91 3.69 8.89
CA ASN A 181 6.57 4.96 9.25
C ASN A 181 5.69 5.87 10.13
N HIS A 182 4.41 5.53 10.33
CA HIS A 182 3.42 6.33 11.06
C HIS A 182 2.96 5.63 12.34
N LEU A 183 3.64 4.55 12.75
CA LEU A 183 3.28 3.77 13.92
C LEU A 183 3.35 4.58 15.22
N GLN A 184 4.35 5.47 15.36
CA GLN A 184 4.44 6.36 16.52
C GLN A 184 3.28 7.37 16.56
N GLU A 185 2.82 7.90 15.43
CA GLU A 185 1.68 8.83 15.39
C GLU A 185 0.42 8.17 15.95
N ARG A 186 0.24 6.87 15.66
CA ARG A 186 -0.89 6.06 16.10
C ARG A 186 -0.79 5.64 17.57
N MET A 187 0.42 5.34 18.04
CA MET A 187 0.68 4.84 19.40
C MET A 187 1.99 5.42 19.99
N PRO A 188 2.01 6.71 20.34
CA PRO A 188 3.24 7.44 20.69
C PRO A 188 3.90 7.01 22.00
N ASN A 189 3.16 6.31 22.88
CA ASN A 189 3.68 5.80 24.16
C ASN A 189 4.15 4.34 24.08
N VAL A 190 4.03 3.72 22.90
CA VAL A 190 4.36 2.31 22.67
C VAL A 190 5.52 2.19 21.68
N PHE A 191 5.54 3.08 20.68
CA PHE A 191 6.53 3.10 19.60
C PHE A 191 7.22 4.46 19.47
N ASP A 192 8.43 4.45 18.94
CA ASP A 192 9.30 5.60 18.67
C ASP A 192 9.82 5.50 17.24
N ASN A 193 9.66 6.57 16.43
CA ASN A 193 10.10 6.59 15.03
C ASN A 193 11.61 6.39 14.85
N ASN A 194 12.43 6.55 15.90
CA ASN A 194 13.87 6.32 15.83
C ASN A 194 14.27 4.86 16.12
N SER A 195 13.31 3.99 16.46
CA SER A 195 13.56 2.60 16.82
C SER A 195 12.97 1.65 15.79
N GLU A 196 13.58 0.47 15.65
CA GLU A 196 13.04 -0.60 14.83
C GLU A 196 12.20 -1.55 15.68
N TYR A 197 11.10 -2.04 15.12
CA TYR A 197 10.20 -2.95 15.80
C TYR A 197 9.95 -4.21 14.98
N ALA A 198 9.67 -5.29 15.68
CA ALA A 198 9.25 -6.55 15.09
C ALA A 198 8.23 -7.24 15.98
N ILE A 199 7.53 -8.22 15.44
CA ILE A 199 6.72 -9.15 16.22
C ILE A 199 7.25 -10.56 16.08
N ALA A 200 7.01 -11.37 17.09
CA ALA A 200 7.31 -12.78 17.06
C ALA A 200 6.36 -13.56 17.96
N TYR A 201 6.24 -14.85 17.71
CA TYR A 201 5.63 -15.78 18.65
C TYR A 201 6.70 -16.34 19.58
N SER A 202 6.55 -16.16 20.90
CA SER A 202 7.42 -16.78 21.87
C SER A 202 6.94 -18.18 22.23
N THR A 203 7.78 -19.18 21.96
CA THR A 203 7.53 -20.56 22.38
C THR A 203 7.66 -20.72 23.89
N THR A 204 8.60 -20.00 24.51
CA THR A 204 8.79 -19.98 25.98
C THR A 204 7.55 -19.47 26.72
N LEU A 205 6.93 -18.38 26.22
CA LEU A 205 5.79 -17.74 26.87
C LEU A 205 4.43 -18.27 26.39
N GLY A 206 4.39 -18.96 25.25
CA GLY A 206 3.14 -19.41 24.62
C GLY A 206 2.27 -18.26 24.12
N SER A 207 2.89 -17.15 23.71
CA SER A 207 2.21 -15.89 23.41
C SER A 207 3.00 -15.04 22.42
N PHE A 208 2.32 -14.12 21.75
CA PHE A 208 2.98 -13.13 20.89
C PHE A 208 3.67 -12.04 21.71
N VAL A 209 4.80 -11.56 21.17
CA VAL A 209 5.64 -10.51 21.74
C VAL A 209 5.94 -9.46 20.69
N VAL A 210 6.03 -8.20 21.13
CA VAL A 210 6.59 -7.09 20.34
C VAL A 210 8.05 -6.92 20.76
N LEU A 211 8.93 -6.83 19.78
CA LEU A 211 10.36 -6.60 19.95
C LEU A 211 10.73 -5.18 19.54
N GLU A 212 11.67 -4.58 20.24
CA GLU A 212 12.24 -3.25 20.00
C GLU A 212 13.76 -3.39 19.88
N ALA A 213 14.33 -2.83 18.82
CA ALA A 213 15.78 -2.76 18.65
C ALA A 213 16.32 -1.57 19.42
N LYS A 214 17.08 -1.83 20.49
CA LYS A 214 17.74 -0.80 21.30
C LYS A 214 19.20 -0.69 20.92
N GLU A 215 19.69 0.53 20.81
CA GLU A 215 21.12 0.79 20.67
C GLU A 215 21.82 0.54 22.01
N GLY A 216 22.84 -0.31 21.98
CA GLY A 216 23.66 -0.65 23.12
C GLY A 216 25.13 -0.75 22.70
N ILE A 217 26.01 -0.79 23.69
CA ILE A 217 27.43 -1.07 23.46
C ILE A 217 27.60 -2.58 23.59
N ASP A 218 28.12 -3.23 22.54
CA ASP A 218 28.41 -4.66 22.59
C ASP A 218 29.59 -4.99 23.51
N GLU A 219 29.85 -6.29 23.69
CA GLU A 219 30.96 -6.81 24.48
C GLU A 219 32.35 -6.34 24.01
N ASN A 220 32.45 -5.78 22.80
CA ASN A 220 33.67 -5.25 22.20
C ASN A 220 33.77 -3.72 22.23
N GLY A 221 32.83 -3.03 22.89
CA GLY A 221 32.83 -1.57 23.00
C GLY A 221 32.29 -0.84 21.76
N LYS A 222 31.63 -1.54 20.83
CA LYS A 222 31.08 -0.97 19.60
C LYS A 222 29.57 -0.74 19.74
N LEU A 223 29.08 0.34 19.12
CA LEU A 223 27.65 0.59 19.02
C LEU A 223 27.00 -0.53 18.20
N SER A 224 26.03 -1.22 18.81
CA SER A 224 25.30 -2.33 18.20
C SER A 224 23.82 -2.21 18.54
N LYS A 225 22.95 -2.57 17.59
CA LYS A 225 21.50 -2.70 17.83
C LYS A 225 21.20 -4.09 18.36
N GLN A 226 20.52 -4.19 19.50
CA GLN A 226 20.10 -5.44 20.13
C GLN A 226 18.58 -5.49 20.26
N TRP A 227 17.99 -6.63 19.91
CA TRP A 227 16.55 -6.84 20.08
C TRP A 227 16.18 -7.15 21.53
N LYS A 228 15.16 -6.48 22.06
CA LYS A 228 14.58 -6.75 23.37
C LYS A 228 13.06 -6.79 23.30
N VAL A 229 12.41 -7.46 24.25
CA VAL A 229 10.95 -7.41 24.37
C VAL A 229 10.52 -6.01 24.77
N ASN A 230 9.56 -5.43 24.03
CA ASN A 230 9.00 -4.12 24.33
C ASN A 230 8.11 -4.21 25.59
N GLU A 231 8.54 -3.59 26.68
CA GLU A 231 7.87 -3.64 27.97
C GLU A 231 6.56 -2.84 28.02
N ASN A 232 6.31 -1.98 27.03
CA ASN A 232 5.06 -1.23 26.90
C ASN A 232 3.92 -2.08 26.32
N VAL A 233 4.19 -3.32 25.90
CA VAL A 233 3.22 -4.24 25.33
C VAL A 233 3.17 -5.53 26.14
N GLN A 234 1.99 -5.85 26.65
CA GLN A 234 1.74 -7.11 27.33
C GLN A 234 1.61 -8.24 26.31
N THR A 235 2.19 -9.37 26.64
CA THR A 235 2.09 -10.58 25.81
C THR A 235 0.69 -11.15 25.88
N ALA A 236 0.14 -11.59 24.74
CA ALA A 236 -1.19 -12.18 24.68
C ALA A 236 -1.19 -13.49 23.88
N GLY A 237 -2.00 -14.44 24.35
CA GLY A 237 -2.32 -15.68 23.64
C GLY A 237 -3.62 -15.56 22.84
N ALA A 238 -4.30 -16.70 22.65
CA ALA A 238 -5.54 -16.78 21.89
C ALA A 238 -6.62 -15.80 22.39
N ASN A 239 -7.29 -15.14 21.46
CA ASN A 239 -8.34 -14.17 21.69
C ASN A 239 -9.69 -14.59 21.07
N TYR A 240 -10.79 -14.14 21.68
CA TYR A 240 -12.16 -14.39 21.22
C TYR A 240 -12.97 -13.11 20.98
N ARG A 241 -12.37 -11.93 21.21
CA ARG A 241 -13.03 -10.64 20.99
C ARG A 241 -12.86 -10.23 19.54
N SER A 242 -13.92 -9.74 18.92
CA SER A 242 -13.87 -9.18 17.56
C SER A 242 -13.23 -7.80 17.54
N ILE A 243 -12.75 -7.43 16.35
CA ILE A 243 -12.35 -6.07 15.96
C ILE A 243 -13.05 -5.72 14.66
N ILE A 244 -13.25 -4.43 14.45
CA ILE A 244 -13.70 -3.83 13.19
C ILE A 244 -12.44 -3.34 12.47
N SER A 245 -11.97 -4.14 11.53
CA SER A 245 -10.76 -3.91 10.75
C SER A 245 -11.04 -3.04 9.54
N ILE A 246 -10.23 -2.00 9.40
CA ILE A 246 -10.30 -1.04 8.31
C ILE A 246 -9.08 -1.25 7.42
N SER A 247 -9.32 -1.39 6.12
CA SER A 247 -8.26 -1.52 5.12
C SER A 247 -7.39 -0.25 5.05
N GLU A 248 -6.20 -0.40 4.48
CA GLU A 248 -5.17 0.64 4.42
C GLU A 248 -5.62 1.96 3.76
N ASN A 249 -6.58 1.90 2.85
CA ASN A 249 -7.15 3.07 2.16
C ASN A 249 -8.43 3.60 2.82
N GLY A 250 -9.02 2.85 3.76
CA GLY A 250 -10.29 3.20 4.40
C GLY A 250 -11.54 2.74 3.65
N ASP A 251 -11.38 2.10 2.49
CA ASP A 251 -12.48 1.75 1.58
C ASP A 251 -13.21 0.45 1.97
N LYS A 252 -12.59 -0.38 2.82
CA LYS A 252 -13.17 -1.64 3.28
C LYS A 252 -13.15 -1.70 4.80
N VAL A 253 -14.29 -2.07 5.37
CA VAL A 253 -14.45 -2.30 6.81
C VAL A 253 -15.01 -3.71 7.01
N GLU A 254 -14.36 -4.52 7.83
CA GLU A 254 -14.77 -5.89 8.12
C GLU A 254 -14.67 -6.22 9.60
N ARG A 255 -15.61 -7.02 10.11
CA ARG A 255 -15.53 -7.55 11.48
C ARG A 255 -14.82 -8.89 11.47
N LYS A 256 -13.71 -8.98 12.20
CA LYS A 256 -12.90 -10.20 12.31
C LYS A 256 -12.47 -10.49 13.74
N VAL A 257 -12.10 -11.74 14.03
CA VAL A 257 -11.57 -12.14 15.33
C VAL A 257 -10.06 -12.37 15.18
N PRO A 258 -9.21 -11.46 15.67
CA PRO A 258 -7.77 -11.65 15.60
C PRO A 258 -7.35 -12.79 16.53
N TYR A 259 -6.24 -13.44 16.18
CA TYR A 259 -5.69 -14.53 16.97
C TYR A 259 -5.25 -14.05 18.36
N ALA A 260 -4.64 -12.86 18.45
CA ALA A 260 -4.25 -12.28 19.72
C ALA A 260 -4.58 -10.77 19.78
N LEU A 261 -4.87 -10.28 21.00
CA LEU A 261 -5.02 -8.86 21.31
C LEU A 261 -4.06 -8.49 22.45
N LEU A 262 -2.97 -7.82 22.10
CA LEU A 262 -1.92 -7.42 23.02
C LEU A 262 -2.29 -6.07 23.65
N ARG A 263 -2.35 -6.03 24.97
CA ARG A 263 -2.62 -4.78 25.70
C ARG A 263 -1.38 -3.91 25.73
N THR A 264 -1.55 -2.61 25.58
CA THR A 264 -0.45 -1.67 25.72
C THR A 264 -0.43 -1.04 27.12
N ASN A 265 0.51 -0.15 27.38
CA ASN A 265 0.53 0.72 28.57
C ASN A 265 -0.64 1.73 28.61
N ARG A 266 -1.47 1.78 27.57
CA ARG A 266 -2.71 2.54 27.48
C ARG A 266 -3.92 1.60 27.40
N ALA A 267 -4.94 1.87 28.22
CA ALA A 267 -6.15 1.04 28.27
C ALA A 267 -7.03 1.18 27.02
N ASP A 268 -6.89 2.27 26.28
CA ASP A 268 -7.63 2.57 25.06
C ASP A 268 -6.88 2.15 23.76
N LYS A 269 -5.73 1.49 23.90
CA LYS A 269 -4.90 1.03 22.78
C LYS A 269 -4.50 -0.44 22.95
N GLU A 270 -4.79 -1.24 21.95
CA GLU A 270 -4.41 -2.65 21.86
C GLU A 270 -3.72 -2.91 20.51
N ILE A 271 -3.02 -4.03 20.36
CA ILE A 271 -2.44 -4.47 19.08
C ILE A 271 -3.07 -5.80 18.71
N ALA A 272 -3.71 -5.89 17.55
CA ALA A 272 -4.27 -7.12 17.04
C ALA A 272 -3.23 -7.85 16.18
N ILE A 273 -3.18 -9.17 16.35
CA ILE A 273 -2.37 -10.06 15.52
C ILE A 273 -3.29 -11.09 14.91
N THR A 274 -3.29 -11.14 13.57
CA THR A 274 -4.06 -12.11 12.80
C THR A 274 -3.08 -13.06 12.09
N LEU A 275 -3.44 -14.34 12.03
CA LEU A 275 -2.75 -15.31 11.20
C LEU A 275 -3.58 -15.48 9.92
N GLU A 276 -3.11 -14.91 8.82
CA GLU A 276 -3.85 -15.01 7.56
C GLU A 276 -3.66 -16.39 6.94
N ALA A 277 -4.73 -17.16 6.90
CA ALA A 277 -4.74 -18.50 6.34
C ALA A 277 -4.45 -18.52 4.82
N GLN A 278 -4.74 -17.42 4.12
CA GLN A 278 -4.51 -17.26 2.68
C GLN A 278 -3.03 -16.99 2.34
N ASN A 279 -2.26 -16.47 3.30
CA ASN A 279 -0.84 -16.13 3.16
C ASN A 279 0.05 -17.08 3.98
N TYR A 280 -0.25 -18.38 3.96
CA TYR A 280 0.55 -19.43 4.63
C TYR A 280 0.81 -19.20 6.14
N GLY A 281 -0.09 -18.52 6.85
CA GLY A 281 0.05 -18.22 8.27
C GLY A 281 1.07 -17.11 8.54
N GLU A 282 1.21 -16.18 7.58
CA GLU A 282 1.83 -14.88 7.78
C GLU A 282 1.11 -14.08 8.87
N LEU A 283 1.90 -13.28 9.59
CA LEU A 283 1.40 -12.42 10.65
C LEU A 283 0.97 -11.09 10.05
N ASP A 284 -0.32 -10.79 10.20
CA ASP A 284 -0.89 -9.47 9.97
C ASP A 284 -1.02 -8.74 11.32
N ILE A 285 -0.77 -7.44 11.31
CA ILE A 285 -0.68 -6.60 12.50
C ILE A 285 -1.58 -5.40 12.32
N GLU A 286 -2.33 -5.07 13.36
CA GLU A 286 -3.17 -3.88 13.35
C GLU A 286 -3.07 -3.13 14.67
N THR A 287 -3.05 -1.79 14.61
CA THR A 287 -3.27 -0.97 15.81
C THR A 287 -4.76 -0.92 16.10
N VAL A 288 -5.14 -1.07 17.37
CA VAL A 288 -6.54 -1.08 17.79
C VAL A 288 -6.83 0.09 18.73
N ASP A 289 -7.89 0.81 18.42
CA ASP A 289 -8.50 1.81 19.29
C ASP A 289 -9.68 1.16 20.02
N VAL A 290 -9.63 1.15 21.35
CA VAL A 290 -10.71 0.62 22.19
C VAL A 290 -11.66 1.76 22.53
N MET A 291 -12.88 1.65 22.02
CA MET A 291 -13.92 2.65 22.18
C MET A 291 -14.50 2.67 23.61
N PRO A 292 -15.09 3.79 24.07
CA PRO A 292 -15.80 3.83 25.35
C PRO A 292 -16.90 2.76 25.48
N CYS A 293 -17.57 2.43 24.38
CA CYS A 293 -18.54 1.34 24.27
C CYS A 293 -17.93 -0.08 24.25
N GLN A 294 -16.60 -0.21 24.44
CA GLN A 294 -15.81 -1.45 24.40
C GLN A 294 -15.64 -2.11 23.02
N GLU A 295 -16.19 -1.50 21.96
CA GLU A 295 -15.88 -1.85 20.58
C GLU A 295 -14.41 -1.58 20.24
N ARG A 296 -13.89 -2.31 19.26
CA ARG A 296 -12.48 -2.25 18.85
C ARG A 296 -12.39 -1.92 17.39
N VAL A 297 -11.79 -0.78 17.07
CA VAL A 297 -11.55 -0.40 15.67
C VAL A 297 -10.08 -0.55 15.38
N SER A 298 -9.75 -1.40 14.41
CA SER A 298 -8.38 -1.71 14.04
C SER A 298 -8.02 -1.13 12.68
N ARG A 299 -6.73 -0.81 12.54
CA ARG A 299 -6.13 -0.28 11.32
C ARG A 299 -4.88 -1.08 11.01
N GLN A 300 -4.68 -1.46 9.75
CA GLN A 300 -3.52 -2.25 9.33
C GLN A 300 -2.20 -1.54 9.59
N VAL A 301 -1.16 -2.30 9.95
CA VAL A 301 0.20 -1.85 10.17
C VAL A 301 1.08 -2.51 9.12
N ARG A 302 1.79 -1.70 8.35
CA ARG A 302 2.69 -2.20 7.32
C ARG A 302 3.82 -3.02 7.93
N THR A 303 4.01 -4.23 7.42
CA THR A 303 5.05 -5.16 7.83
C THR A 303 6.05 -5.44 6.71
N GLN A 304 7.06 -6.22 7.02
CA GLN A 304 7.99 -6.72 6.02
C GLN A 304 7.28 -7.62 5.00
N GLY A 305 7.61 -7.47 3.71
CA GLY A 305 6.91 -8.11 2.59
C GLY A 305 5.76 -7.28 2.01
N ASP A 306 5.32 -6.23 2.71
CA ASP A 306 4.27 -5.34 2.22
C ASP A 306 4.85 -4.25 1.29
N GLY A 307 4.27 -4.14 0.08
CA GLY A 307 4.63 -3.16 -0.93
C GLY A 307 4.29 -1.71 -0.53
N ILE A 308 4.78 -0.73 -1.30
CA ILE A 308 4.50 0.69 -1.05
C ILE A 308 3.02 1.03 -1.27
N GLU A 309 2.32 0.28 -2.12
CA GLU A 309 0.87 0.39 -2.35
C GLU A 309 0.06 0.17 -1.06
N LYS A 310 0.63 -0.55 -0.09
CA LYS A 310 0.04 -0.80 1.24
C LYS A 310 0.29 0.35 2.24
N GLN A 311 0.86 1.46 1.80
CA GLN A 311 1.09 2.62 2.65
C GLN A 311 -0.15 3.49 2.71
N GLU A 312 -0.71 3.65 3.91
CA GLU A 312 -1.84 4.54 4.15
C GLU A 312 -1.58 5.95 3.60
N THR A 313 -2.56 6.47 2.86
CA THR A 313 -2.50 7.80 2.25
C THR A 313 -2.51 8.91 3.31
N LEU A 314 -1.96 10.08 2.97
CA LEU A 314 -2.02 11.25 3.84
C LEU A 314 -3.47 11.72 4.09
N GLU A 315 -4.37 11.49 3.14
CA GLU A 315 -5.77 11.90 3.22
C GLU A 315 -6.52 11.01 4.21
N THR A 316 -6.46 9.69 4.03
CA THR A 316 -7.05 8.70 4.96
C THR A 316 -6.59 8.97 6.38
N ARG A 317 -5.28 9.17 6.59
CA ARG A 317 -4.72 9.48 7.90
C ARG A 317 -5.27 10.77 8.51
N ARG A 318 -5.34 11.85 7.73
CA ARG A 318 -5.89 13.13 8.19
C ARG A 318 -7.37 13.02 8.52
N GLU A 319 -8.13 12.20 7.81
CA GLU A 319 -9.54 11.98 8.12
C GLU A 319 -9.73 11.25 9.44
N PHE A 320 -8.88 10.26 9.74
CA PHE A 320 -8.85 9.65 11.08
C PHE A 320 -8.44 10.69 12.14
N GLU A 321 -7.38 11.47 11.92
CA GLU A 321 -6.83 12.39 12.94
C GLU A 321 -7.64 13.68 13.17
N LYS A 322 -8.36 14.20 12.16
CA LYS A 322 -9.11 15.47 12.24
C LYS A 322 -10.27 15.45 13.22
N SER A 323 -10.65 14.28 13.73
CA SER A 323 -11.72 14.13 14.69
C SER A 323 -11.13 14.15 16.11
N GLY A 324 -11.38 15.22 16.86
CA GLY A 324 -10.81 15.40 18.20
C GLY A 324 -11.07 14.19 19.12
N THR A 325 -10.17 13.94 20.07
CA THR A 325 -10.31 12.86 21.04
C THR A 325 -11.44 13.16 22.02
N GLN A 326 -12.55 12.45 21.96
CA GLN A 326 -13.40 12.32 23.14
C GLN A 326 -12.75 11.27 24.04
N ASP A 327 -12.27 11.71 25.20
CA ASP A 327 -11.73 10.84 26.27
C ASP A 327 -10.53 9.96 25.87
N GLY A 328 -9.73 10.40 24.89
CA GLY A 328 -8.53 9.69 24.42
C GLY A 328 -8.73 8.84 23.16
N VAL A 329 -9.98 8.65 22.72
CA VAL A 329 -10.34 7.79 21.59
C VAL A 329 -10.77 8.59 20.36
N ASN A 330 -10.44 8.07 19.17
CA ASN A 330 -10.69 8.70 17.87
C ASN A 330 -12.21 8.75 17.55
N LYS A 331 -12.76 9.94 17.30
CA LYS A 331 -14.21 10.10 17.02
C LYS A 331 -14.64 9.41 15.72
N LYS A 332 -13.80 9.40 14.68
CA LYS A 332 -14.08 8.66 13.44
C LYS A 332 -14.16 7.15 13.70
N ALA A 333 -13.29 6.61 14.55
CA ALA A 333 -13.38 5.22 14.98
C ALA A 333 -14.69 4.95 15.72
N HIS A 334 -15.14 5.88 16.57
CA HIS A 334 -16.45 5.78 17.25
C HIS A 334 -17.63 5.72 16.28
N GLU A 335 -17.61 6.59 15.26
CA GLU A 335 -18.65 6.61 14.21
C GLU A 335 -18.64 5.31 13.41
N ILE A 336 -17.47 4.76 13.08
CA ILE A 336 -17.34 3.48 12.38
C ILE A 336 -17.90 2.33 13.23
N ALA A 337 -17.62 2.32 14.54
CA ALA A 337 -18.12 1.28 15.44
C ALA A 337 -19.65 1.20 15.43
N HIS A 338 -20.34 2.35 15.50
CA HIS A 338 -21.80 2.38 15.45
C HIS A 338 -22.39 2.24 14.05
N GLY A 339 -21.74 2.79 13.02
CA GLY A 339 -22.17 2.61 11.63
C GLY A 339 -22.14 1.14 11.19
N PHE A 340 -21.17 0.37 11.70
CA PHE A 340 -21.09 -1.07 11.48
C PHE A 340 -22.20 -1.83 12.22
N GLU A 341 -22.56 -1.43 13.45
CA GLU A 341 -23.70 -2.01 14.18
C GLU A 341 -25.02 -1.80 13.44
N SER A 342 -25.28 -0.59 12.91
CA SER A 342 -26.49 -0.36 12.08
C SER A 342 -26.53 -1.26 10.85
N ALA A 343 -25.39 -1.47 10.17
CA ALA A 343 -25.34 -2.39 9.02
C ALA A 343 -25.53 -3.88 9.41
N GLU A 344 -25.11 -4.31 10.61
CA GLU A 344 -25.36 -5.68 11.11
C GLU A 344 -26.79 -5.88 11.64
N GLU A 345 -27.42 -4.84 12.18
CA GLU A 345 -28.84 -4.87 12.59
C GLU A 345 -29.79 -4.82 11.38
N ASP A 346 -29.46 -4.01 10.36
CA ASP A 346 -30.21 -3.93 9.10
C ASP A 346 -30.11 -5.20 8.23
N GLN A 347 -29.12 -6.07 8.51
CA GLN A 347 -29.00 -7.39 7.86
C GLN A 347 -29.93 -8.48 8.45
N LYS A 348 -30.73 -8.16 9.48
CA LYS A 348 -31.60 -9.14 10.16
C LYS A 348 -33.09 -9.01 9.88
N GLU A 349 -33.56 -8.05 9.08
CA GLU A 349 -34.97 -7.98 8.68
C GLU A 349 -35.15 -8.04 7.16
N ASP A 350 -36.08 -8.90 6.75
CA ASP A 350 -36.37 -9.29 5.37
C ASP A 350 -36.64 -8.11 4.42
N GLY A 351 -35.83 -8.01 3.37
CA GLY A 351 -36.09 -7.24 2.16
C GLY A 351 -34.80 -6.92 1.45
N GLU A 352 -34.53 -7.58 0.31
CA GLU A 352 -33.30 -7.45 -0.50
C GLU A 352 -32.80 -5.99 -0.58
N ALA A 353 -31.84 -5.66 0.28
CA ALA A 353 -31.02 -4.47 0.19
C ALA A 353 -29.99 -4.70 -0.91
N VAL A 354 -29.79 -3.70 -1.76
CA VAL A 354 -28.82 -3.82 -2.84
C VAL A 354 -27.43 -3.67 -2.23
N ASP A 355 -26.61 -4.71 -2.34
CA ASP A 355 -25.24 -4.77 -1.81
C ASP A 355 -24.35 -3.73 -2.52
N PRO A 356 -23.84 -2.71 -1.82
CA PRO A 356 -23.01 -1.66 -2.43
C PRO A 356 -21.68 -2.17 -2.99
N SER A 357 -21.21 -3.34 -2.57
CA SER A 357 -19.89 -3.89 -2.93
C SER A 357 -19.83 -4.52 -4.33
N VAL A 358 -20.97 -4.61 -5.02
CA VAL A 358 -21.11 -5.32 -6.31
C VAL A 358 -21.66 -4.44 -7.44
N ILE A 359 -21.89 -3.15 -7.19
CA ILE A 359 -22.61 -2.24 -8.12
C ILE A 359 -21.62 -1.36 -8.89
N ASP A 360 -21.75 -1.34 -10.22
CA ASP A 360 -21.02 -0.45 -11.12
C ASP A 360 -21.95 0.51 -11.88
N ALA A 361 -21.38 1.40 -12.71
CA ALA A 361 -22.13 2.40 -13.48
C ALA A 361 -23.13 1.80 -14.49
N ASN A 362 -22.89 0.58 -14.97
CA ASN A 362 -23.77 -0.09 -15.94
C ASN A 362 -24.82 -0.97 -15.27
N THR A 363 -24.76 -1.10 -13.95
CA THR A 363 -25.70 -1.92 -13.19
C THR A 363 -27.08 -1.24 -13.19
N PRO A 364 -28.16 -1.93 -13.60
CA PRO A 364 -29.50 -1.38 -13.58
C PRO A 364 -30.00 -1.21 -12.13
N ILE A 365 -30.74 -0.14 -11.87
CA ILE A 365 -31.43 0.04 -10.59
C ILE A 365 -32.59 -0.97 -10.56
N PRO A 366 -32.81 -1.72 -9.45
CA PRO A 366 -33.88 -2.71 -9.38
C PRO A 366 -35.23 -2.13 -9.77
N ASP A 367 -36.01 -2.83 -10.60
CA ASP A 367 -37.33 -2.41 -11.08
C ASP A 367 -37.35 -1.01 -11.74
N SER A 368 -36.26 -0.62 -12.41
CA SER A 368 -36.15 0.62 -13.18
C SER A 368 -35.44 0.39 -14.52
N ASP A 369 -35.77 1.20 -15.53
CA ASP A 369 -35.08 1.25 -16.82
C ASP A 369 -33.77 2.06 -16.77
N MET A 370 -33.46 2.70 -15.63
CA MET A 370 -32.28 3.55 -15.42
C MET A 370 -31.14 2.81 -14.73
N THR A 371 -29.91 3.10 -15.13
CA THR A 371 -28.68 2.60 -14.50
C THR A 371 -28.15 3.54 -13.41
N TRP A 372 -27.31 3.02 -12.51
CA TRP A 372 -26.64 3.84 -11.50
C TRP A 372 -25.73 4.91 -12.10
N GLY A 373 -25.13 4.65 -13.27
CA GLY A 373 -24.34 5.62 -14.02
C GLY A 373 -25.18 6.77 -14.55
N GLU A 374 -26.34 6.50 -15.13
CA GLU A 374 -27.27 7.54 -15.61
C GLU A 374 -27.78 8.41 -14.45
N LEU A 375 -28.12 7.80 -13.30
CA LEU A 375 -28.51 8.56 -12.11
C LEU A 375 -27.36 9.41 -11.54
N SER A 376 -26.13 8.90 -11.59
CA SER A 376 -24.91 9.63 -11.21
C SER A 376 -24.65 10.81 -12.13
N GLU A 377 -24.85 10.69 -13.44
CA GLU A 377 -24.74 11.79 -14.40
C GLU A 377 -25.82 12.87 -14.16
N GLU A 378 -27.05 12.48 -13.83
CA GLU A 378 -28.13 13.42 -13.55
C GLU A 378 -27.98 14.19 -12.23
N THR A 379 -27.38 13.55 -11.22
CA THR A 379 -27.27 14.08 -9.86
C THR A 379 -25.87 14.58 -9.50
N GLY A 380 -24.84 14.24 -10.29
CA GLY A 380 -23.44 14.48 -9.94
C GLY A 380 -22.97 13.78 -8.66
N GLU A 381 -23.77 12.85 -8.11
CA GLU A 381 -23.44 12.11 -6.89
C GLU A 381 -22.68 10.81 -7.23
N ASN A 382 -21.77 10.41 -6.34
CA ASN A 382 -21.05 9.15 -6.47
C ASN A 382 -22.02 7.95 -6.31
N ILE A 383 -21.83 6.91 -7.13
CA ILE A 383 -22.69 5.72 -7.18
C ILE A 383 -22.88 5.06 -5.80
N LEU A 384 -21.84 4.96 -4.96
CA LEU A 384 -21.97 4.36 -3.62
C LEU A 384 -22.90 5.19 -2.73
N LYS A 385 -22.79 6.52 -2.78
CA LYS A 385 -23.69 7.42 -2.05
C LYS A 385 -25.12 7.34 -2.57
N LEU A 386 -25.29 7.14 -3.88
CA LEU A 386 -26.61 6.93 -4.49
C LEU A 386 -27.24 5.62 -4.03
N VAL A 387 -26.46 4.53 -3.92
CA VAL A 387 -26.95 3.22 -3.44
C VAL A 387 -27.35 3.31 -1.97
N GLU A 388 -26.50 3.88 -1.12
CA GLU A 388 -26.81 4.12 0.30
C GLU A 388 -28.06 4.98 0.47
N ARG A 389 -28.17 6.05 -0.31
CA ARG A 389 -29.33 6.94 -0.31
C ARG A 389 -30.58 6.23 -0.78
N TYR A 390 -30.51 5.49 -1.89
CA TYR A 390 -31.64 4.73 -2.41
C TYR A 390 -32.14 3.71 -1.38
N ASN A 391 -31.24 2.98 -0.73
CA ASN A 391 -31.60 2.04 0.34
C ASN A 391 -32.25 2.74 1.54
N ARG A 392 -31.76 3.94 1.91
CA ARG A 392 -32.37 4.78 2.96
C ARG A 392 -33.77 5.24 2.59
N GLU A 393 -33.96 5.83 1.41
CA GLU A 393 -35.28 6.28 0.94
C GLU A 393 -36.27 5.11 0.81
N LYS A 394 -35.78 3.95 0.33
CA LYS A 394 -36.56 2.70 0.27
C LYS A 394 -37.04 2.29 1.66
N ALA A 395 -36.16 2.32 2.66
CA ALA A 395 -36.50 2.01 4.05
C ALA A 395 -37.51 3.02 4.63
N GLU A 396 -37.32 4.31 4.39
CA GLU A 396 -38.24 5.35 4.87
C GLU A 396 -39.65 5.25 4.27
N ILE A 397 -39.78 4.86 3.00
CA ILE A 397 -41.09 4.64 2.35
C ILE A 397 -41.76 3.38 2.91
N GLN A 398 -40.99 2.32 3.14
CA GLN A 398 -41.49 1.08 3.76
C GLN A 398 -41.97 1.33 5.20
N GLU A 399 -41.24 2.13 5.98
CA GLU A 399 -41.61 2.49 7.36
C GLU A 399 -42.92 3.29 7.42
N LYS A 400 -43.21 4.10 6.38
CA LYS A 400 -44.48 4.82 6.21
C LYS A 400 -45.64 3.92 5.76
N GLY A 401 -45.40 2.63 5.53
CA GLY A 401 -46.40 1.66 5.07
C GLY A 401 -46.76 1.80 3.59
N GLU A 402 -45.96 2.54 2.83
CA GLU A 402 -46.13 2.74 1.39
C GLU A 402 -45.28 1.73 0.62
N LYS A 403 -45.67 1.42 -0.63
CA LYS A 403 -44.89 0.51 -1.47
C LYS A 403 -43.70 1.29 -2.05
N PRO A 404 -42.44 0.87 -1.80
CA PRO A 404 -41.28 1.53 -2.37
C PRO A 404 -41.17 1.19 -3.86
N GLU A 405 -41.66 2.10 -4.71
CA GLU A 405 -41.45 2.01 -6.15
C GLU A 405 -40.14 2.70 -6.52
N SER A 406 -39.26 1.99 -7.22
CA SER A 406 -37.92 2.46 -7.58
C SER A 406 -37.94 3.80 -8.32
N GLU A 407 -38.90 4.00 -9.23
CA GLU A 407 -39.08 5.26 -9.95
C GLU A 407 -39.39 6.43 -9.01
N ASN A 408 -40.18 6.22 -7.95
CA ASN A 408 -40.49 7.26 -6.97
C ASN A 408 -39.26 7.63 -6.14
N ILE A 409 -38.46 6.64 -5.73
CA ILE A 409 -37.21 6.85 -4.97
C ILE A 409 -36.20 7.62 -5.83
N ILE A 410 -35.99 7.18 -7.08
CA ILE A 410 -35.11 7.86 -8.03
C ILE A 410 -35.56 9.32 -8.23
N GLN A 411 -36.86 9.54 -8.36
CA GLN A 411 -37.41 10.88 -8.56
C GLN A 411 -37.23 11.79 -7.34
N ILE A 412 -37.32 11.26 -6.11
CA ILE A 412 -37.00 11.97 -4.87
C ILE A 412 -35.55 12.44 -4.89
N ILE A 413 -34.61 11.52 -5.17
CA ILE A 413 -33.18 11.81 -5.23
C ILE A 413 -32.87 12.91 -6.25
N ILE A 414 -33.43 12.81 -7.46
CA ILE A 414 -33.25 13.82 -8.51
C ILE A 414 -33.84 15.18 -8.11
N ASN A 415 -35.02 15.18 -7.48
CA ASN A 415 -35.69 16.43 -7.08
C ASN A 415 -34.94 17.15 -5.97
N ASP A 416 -34.41 16.43 -4.99
CA ASP A 416 -33.59 17.00 -3.93
C ASP A 416 -32.32 17.65 -4.49
N TYR A 417 -31.66 16.99 -5.44
CA TYR A 417 -30.49 17.57 -6.11
C TYR A 417 -30.85 18.83 -6.91
N LYS A 418 -31.98 18.81 -7.64
CA LYS A 418 -32.48 19.99 -8.36
C LYS A 418 -32.84 21.13 -7.40
N ALA A 419 -33.40 20.86 -6.22
CA ALA A 419 -33.70 21.87 -5.21
C ALA A 419 -32.42 22.53 -4.67
N ILE A 420 -31.38 21.74 -4.37
CA ILE A 420 -30.07 22.21 -3.88
C ILE A 420 -29.34 23.06 -4.96
N SER A 421 -29.39 22.65 -6.22
CA SER A 421 -28.76 23.39 -7.33
C SER A 421 -29.49 24.70 -7.66
N HIS A 422 -30.81 24.80 -7.41
CA HIS A 422 -31.59 26.03 -7.59
C HIS A 422 -31.38 27.06 -6.47
N GLU A 423 -31.07 26.65 -5.23
CA GLU A 423 -30.66 27.57 -4.16
C GLU A 423 -29.31 28.23 -4.44
N HIS A 424 -28.36 27.50 -5.04
CA HIS A 424 -27.06 28.04 -5.44
C HIS A 424 -27.10 29.06 -6.59
N ARG A 425 -28.21 29.14 -7.36
CA ARG A 425 -28.40 30.13 -8.44
C ARG A 425 -29.18 31.37 -8.01
N ARG A 426 -29.71 31.42 -6.78
CA ARG A 426 -30.47 32.58 -6.26
C ARG A 426 -29.68 33.44 -5.27
N ASN A 427 -28.47 33.03 -4.88
CA ASN A 427 -27.56 33.81 -4.04
C ASN A 427 -26.50 34.54 -4.88
#